data_AF-A0A0C1Z5Q8-F1
#
_entry.id   AF-A0A0C1Z5Q8-F1
#
_cell.length_a   1.000
_cell.length_b   1.000
_cell.length_c   1.000
_cell.angle_alpha   90.00
_cell.angle_beta   90.00
_cell.angle_gamma   90.00
#
_symmetry.space_group_name_H-M   'P 1'
#
loop_
_entity.id
_entity.type
_entity.pdbx_description
1 polymer ?
#
loop_
_entity_poly.entity_id
_entity_poly.type
_entity_poly.pdbx_seq_one_letter_code
_entity_poly.pdbx_strand_id
1 'polypeptide(L)'
;MELEPMTKVWVGEGGPVSGFFLSEEDARFVRGSYAGTNPVRFAETLWRMAQVSPSAKYGFRTAILEYVVDLPVAAAVGFCAANTNLGSGGVYQYFIPDWEKCMFRTGRRYEFRHAKY
;
A
#
# COMPACT_ATOMS: atom_id res chain seq x y z
N MET A 1 8.06 14.06 -4.91
CA MET A 1 7.21 14.50 -3.80
C MET A 1 7.92 14.10 -2.52
N GLU A 2 8.18 15.04 -1.62
CA GLU A 2 8.72 14.72 -0.30
C GLU A 2 7.53 14.36 0.60
N LEU A 3 7.64 13.27 1.37
CA LEU A 3 6.60 12.86 2.32
C LEU A 3 6.67 13.75 3.55
N GLU A 4 5.52 14.11 4.11
CA GLU A 4 5.50 14.84 5.38
C GLU A 4 6.08 13.96 6.49
N PRO A 5 6.69 14.55 7.54
CA PRO A 5 7.42 13.82 8.59
C PRO A 5 6.59 12.82 9.42
N MET A 6 5.29 12.63 9.13
CA MET A 6 4.44 11.59 9.71
C MET A 6 3.40 11.04 8.72
N THR A 7 3.80 10.80 7.46
CA THR A 7 2.89 10.17 6.49
C THR A 7 2.75 8.66 6.75
N LYS A 8 1.50 8.18 6.79
CA LYS A 8 1.19 6.74 6.86
C LYS A 8 1.31 6.11 5.49
N VAL A 9 2.02 4.99 5.45
CA VAL A 9 2.15 4.21 4.23
C VAL A 9 1.93 2.72 4.50
N TRP A 10 1.57 2.00 3.44
CA TRP A 10 1.11 0.62 3.51
C TRP A 10 1.91 -0.28 2.59
N VAL A 11 2.24 -1.48 3.03
CA VAL A 11 2.89 -2.50 2.19
C VAL A 11 2.13 -3.81 2.27
N GLY A 12 2.04 -4.51 1.14
CA GLY A 12 1.40 -5.82 1.10
C GLY A 12 2.29 -6.92 1.69
N GLU A 13 1.66 -7.82 2.43
CA GLU A 13 2.26 -8.97 3.10
C GLU A 13 1.98 -10.26 2.32
N GLY A 14 2.96 -11.17 2.28
CA GLY A 14 2.89 -12.40 1.49
C GLY A 14 4.18 -12.75 0.77
N GLY A 15 5.30 -12.08 1.07
CA GLY A 15 6.62 -12.31 0.52
C GLY A 15 7.64 -11.38 1.20
N PRO A 16 8.91 -11.35 0.76
CA PRO A 16 9.86 -10.35 1.24
C PRO A 16 9.30 -8.94 1.04
N VAL A 17 9.46 -8.07 2.03
CA VAL A 17 9.02 -6.67 1.92
C VAL A 17 9.86 -6.01 0.82
N SER A 18 9.20 -5.59 -0.27
CA SER A 18 9.87 -5.17 -1.51
C SER A 18 10.31 -3.69 -1.52
N GLY A 19 10.21 -2.98 -0.40
CA GLY A 19 10.50 -1.53 -0.32
C GLY A 19 9.52 -0.64 -1.10
N PHE A 20 8.40 -1.20 -1.58
CA PHE A 20 7.34 -0.47 -2.28
C PHE A 20 6.14 -0.26 -1.36
N PHE A 21 5.73 0.99 -1.20
CA PHE A 21 4.71 1.41 -0.26
C PHE A 21 3.59 2.18 -0.96
N LEU A 22 2.40 2.16 -0.37
CA LEU A 22 1.22 2.88 -0.82
C LEU A 22 0.95 4.01 0.18
N SER A 23 0.88 5.24 -0.29
CA SER A 23 0.50 6.39 0.55
C SER A 23 -0.99 6.39 0.80
N GLU A 24 -1.38 6.56 2.07
CA GLU A 24 -2.79 6.77 2.42
C GLU A 24 -3.35 8.06 1.83
N GLU A 25 -2.55 9.12 1.77
CA GLU A 25 -3.01 10.44 1.33
C GLU A 25 -3.29 10.44 -0.18
N ASP A 26 -2.38 9.87 -0.97
CA ASP A 26 -2.53 9.86 -2.44
C ASP A 26 -3.66 8.93 -2.89
N ALA A 27 -3.90 7.85 -2.16
CA ALA A 27 -5.02 6.98 -2.48
C ALA A 27 -6.39 7.61 -2.17
N ARG A 28 -6.46 8.58 -1.25
CA ARG A 28 -7.67 9.41 -1.07
C ARG A 28 -7.90 10.35 -2.26
N PHE A 29 -6.85 10.69 -3.01
CA PHE A 29 -6.91 11.56 -4.18
C PHE A 29 -7.25 10.80 -5.47
N VAL A 30 -6.71 9.59 -5.66
CA VAL A 30 -6.88 8.79 -6.89
C VAL A 30 -8.28 8.17 -7.03
N ARG A 31 -9.05 8.05 -5.94
CA ARG A 31 -10.50 7.79 -5.98
C ARG A 31 -11.22 8.83 -5.15
N GLY A 32 -12.06 9.64 -5.80
CA GLY A 32 -12.83 10.72 -5.19
C GLY A 32 -13.26 10.44 -3.75
N SER A 33 -12.58 11.11 -2.82
CA SER A 33 -12.93 11.37 -1.42
C SER A 33 -13.70 10.26 -0.68
N TYR A 34 -12.98 9.31 -0.08
CA TYR A 34 -13.53 8.48 1.01
C TYR A 34 -13.43 9.20 2.38
N ALA A 35 -13.95 10.42 2.46
CA ALA A 35 -14.10 11.10 3.76
C ALA A 35 -15.12 10.30 4.60
N GLY A 36 -14.69 9.78 5.75
CA GLY A 36 -15.57 9.04 6.68
C GLY A 36 -15.66 7.52 6.49
N THR A 37 -14.85 6.89 5.63
CA THR A 37 -14.77 5.41 5.61
C THR A 37 -13.93 4.86 6.75
N ASN A 38 -14.40 3.78 7.37
CA ASN A 38 -13.62 3.05 8.37
C ASN A 38 -12.25 2.62 7.81
N PRO A 39 -11.15 2.74 8.57
CA PRO A 39 -9.77 2.45 8.11
C PRO A 39 -9.60 1.10 7.41
N VAL A 40 -10.34 0.08 7.85
CA VAL A 40 -10.35 -1.28 7.26
C VAL A 40 -10.73 -1.24 5.77
N ARG A 41 -11.77 -0.48 5.39
CA ARG A 41 -12.25 -0.41 4.00
C ARG A 41 -11.29 0.36 3.10
N PHE A 42 -10.59 1.33 3.67
CA PHE A 42 -9.59 2.10 2.97
C PHE A 42 -8.35 1.25 2.67
N ALA A 43 -7.82 0.58 3.70
CA ALA A 43 -6.76 -0.42 3.59
C ALA A 43 -7.11 -1.51 2.55
N GLU A 44 -8.33 -2.04 2.59
CA GLU A 44 -8.80 -3.02 1.61
C GLU A 44 -8.81 -2.48 0.18
N THR A 45 -9.27 -1.24 -0.02
CA THR A 45 -9.30 -0.61 -1.35
C THR A 45 -7.90 -0.41 -1.89
N LEU A 46 -6.98 0.08 -1.06
CA LEU A 46 -5.55 0.19 -1.38
C LEU A 46 -4.97 -1.17 -1.80
N TRP A 47 -5.21 -2.20 -1.01
CA TRP A 47 -4.74 -3.55 -1.27
C TRP A 47 -5.29 -4.09 -2.60
N ARG A 48 -6.58 -3.89 -2.90
CA ARG A 48 -7.22 -4.31 -4.16
C ARG A 48 -6.66 -3.56 -5.37
N MET A 49 -6.38 -2.26 -5.27
CA MET A 49 -5.79 -1.48 -6.36
C MET A 49 -4.32 -1.84 -6.62
N ALA A 50 -3.60 -2.28 -5.59
CA ALA A 50 -2.21 -2.69 -5.69
C ALA A 50 -2.02 -4.19 -6.03
N GLN A 51 -3.09 -4.96 -6.25
CA GLN A 51 -2.97 -6.35 -6.66
C GLN A 51 -2.42 -6.45 -8.07
N VAL A 52 -1.38 -7.27 -8.20
CA VAL A 52 -0.81 -7.72 -9.48
C VAL A 52 -0.95 -9.24 -9.58
N SER A 53 -0.54 -9.82 -10.70
CA SER A 53 -0.51 -11.28 -10.86
C SER A 53 0.20 -11.95 -9.68
N PRO A 54 -0.33 -13.09 -9.17
CA PRO A 54 0.23 -13.73 -8.00
C PRO A 54 1.65 -14.19 -8.26
N SER A 55 2.48 -14.16 -7.22
CA SER A 55 3.81 -14.77 -7.31
C SER A 55 3.66 -16.29 -7.47
N ALA A 56 4.39 -16.90 -8.39
CA ALA A 56 4.42 -18.36 -8.54
C ALA A 56 4.87 -19.08 -7.26
N LYS A 57 5.71 -18.43 -6.44
CA LYS A 57 6.26 -18.99 -5.20
C LYS A 57 5.40 -18.68 -3.98
N TYR A 58 4.83 -17.48 -3.91
CA TYR A 58 4.19 -16.99 -2.69
C TYR A 58 2.68 -16.72 -2.81
N GLY A 59 2.12 -16.83 -4.02
CA GLY A 59 0.71 -16.56 -4.28
C GLY A 59 0.37 -15.06 -4.25
N PHE A 60 -0.89 -14.77 -3.94
CA PHE A 60 -1.38 -13.41 -3.72
C PHE A 60 -0.98 -12.88 -2.35
N ARG A 61 -0.88 -11.56 -2.23
CA ARG A 61 -0.66 -10.90 -0.94
C ARG A 61 -1.95 -11.01 -0.13
N THR A 62 -1.91 -11.56 1.08
CA THR A 62 -3.13 -11.81 1.88
C THR A 62 -3.42 -10.74 2.92
N ALA A 63 -2.50 -9.78 3.11
CA ALA A 63 -2.68 -8.69 4.06
C ALA A 63 -1.92 -7.43 3.62
N ILE A 64 -2.15 -6.32 4.33
CA ILE A 64 -1.27 -5.14 4.31
C ILE A 64 -0.86 -4.75 5.73
N LEU A 65 0.31 -4.13 5.82
CA LEU A 65 0.94 -3.65 7.05
C LEU A 65 1.06 -2.14 7.01
N GLU A 66 0.74 -1.46 8.12
CA GLU A 66 0.89 -0.02 8.28
C GLU A 66 2.29 0.35 8.80
N TYR A 67 2.85 1.40 8.21
CA TYR A 67 4.09 2.04 8.64
C TYR A 67 3.87 3.55 8.77
N VAL A 68 4.65 4.16 9.66
CA VAL A 68 4.81 5.62 9.75
C VAL A 68 6.21 5.99 9.32
N VAL A 69 6.32 7.02 8.49
CA VAL A 69 7.57 7.65 8.09
C VAL A 69 7.82 8.84 9.04
N ASP A 70 8.93 8.85 9.77
CA ASP A 70 9.19 9.82 10.88
C ASP A 70 10.16 10.96 10.48
N LEU A 71 10.64 10.96 9.24
CA LEU A 71 11.66 11.89 8.74
C LEU A 71 11.41 12.22 7.27
N PRO A 72 11.95 13.32 6.74
CA PRO A 72 12.02 13.52 5.30
C PRO A 72 12.76 12.34 4.67
N VAL A 73 12.08 11.64 3.77
CA VAL A 73 12.62 10.47 3.07
C VAL A 73 12.55 10.71 1.58
N ALA A 74 13.67 10.49 0.91
CA ALA A 74 13.70 10.46 -0.54
C ALA A 74 12.98 9.20 -1.03
N ALA A 75 11.91 9.41 -1.80
CA ALA A 75 11.13 8.32 -2.40
C ALA A 75 11.07 8.51 -3.92
N ALA A 76 11.28 7.42 -4.66
CA ALA A 76 10.91 7.39 -6.06
C ALA A 76 9.42 7.06 -6.18
N VAL A 77 8.70 7.79 -7.02
CA VAL A 77 7.25 7.62 -7.20
C VAL A 77 7.00 6.99 -8.56
N GLY A 78 6.21 5.91 -8.56
CA GLY A 78 5.70 5.27 -9.77
C GLY A 78 4.19 5.16 -9.70
N PHE A 79 3.54 5.08 -10.86
CA PHE A 79 2.12 4.74 -10.93
C PHE A 79 1.97 3.27 -11.32
N CYS A 80 1.41 2.47 -10.43
CA CYS A 80 1.03 1.10 -10.75
C CYS A 80 -0.31 1.15 -11.46
N ALA A 81 -0.31 1.06 -12.79
CA ALA A 81 -1.53 0.94 -13.55
C ALA A 81 -2.23 -0.39 -13.23
N ALA A 82 -3.56 -0.35 -13.10
CA ALA A 82 -4.38 -1.53 -12.82
C ALA A 82 -4.06 -2.66 -13.79
N ASN A 83 -3.91 -3.88 -13.28
CA ASN A 83 -4.24 -5.04 -14.11
C ASN A 83 -5.76 -5.14 -14.15
N THR A 84 -6.37 -4.78 -15.28
CA THR A 84 -7.84 -4.76 -15.47
C THR A 84 -8.52 -6.10 -15.15
N ASN A 85 -7.76 -7.21 -15.14
CA ASN A 85 -8.27 -8.54 -14.86
C ASN A 85 -8.19 -8.97 -13.39
N LEU A 86 -7.46 -8.22 -12.53
CA LEU A 86 -7.17 -8.62 -11.14
C LEU A 86 -7.48 -7.54 -10.09
N GLY A 87 -7.74 -6.30 -10.51
CA GLY A 87 -8.03 -5.17 -9.62
C GLY A 87 -8.70 -4.00 -10.34
N SER A 88 -9.47 -3.20 -9.59
CA SER A 88 -10.36 -2.17 -10.14
C SER A 88 -9.74 -0.75 -10.20
N GLY A 89 -8.43 -0.60 -10.36
CA GLY A 89 -7.79 0.72 -10.40
C GLY A 89 -6.27 0.69 -10.37
N GLY A 90 -5.65 1.84 -10.65
CA GLY A 90 -4.21 2.06 -10.47
C GLY A 90 -3.93 2.89 -9.23
N VAL A 91 -2.73 2.78 -8.67
CA VAL A 91 -2.34 3.47 -7.45
C VAL A 91 -0.88 3.91 -7.51
N TYR A 92 -0.57 5.06 -6.92
CA TYR A 92 0.81 5.47 -6.74
C TYR A 92 1.54 4.53 -5.77
N GLN A 93 2.76 4.19 -6.13
CA GLN A 93 3.69 3.42 -5.32
C GLN A 93 4.95 4.24 -5.07
N TYR A 94 5.40 4.20 -3.84
CA TYR A 94 6.60 4.85 -3.34
C TYR A 94 7.66 3.79 -3.12
N PHE A 95 8.76 3.87 -3.86
CA PHE A 95 9.94 3.06 -3.58
C PHE A 95 10.84 3.80 -2.60
N ILE A 96 11.10 3.17 -1.45
CA ILE A 96 11.97 3.68 -0.40
C ILE A 96 13.08 2.63 -0.17
N PRO A 97 14.30 2.86 -0.67
CA PRO A 97 15.36 1.84 -0.66
C PRO A 97 15.85 1.47 0.75
N ASP A 98 15.95 2.45 1.66
CA ASP A 98 16.42 2.27 3.04
C ASP A 98 15.27 2.27 4.06
N TRP A 99 14.09 1.77 3.67
CA TRP A 99 12.85 1.90 4.45
C TRP A 99 12.96 1.41 5.89
N GLU A 100 13.76 0.36 6.15
CA GLU A 100 13.96 -0.20 7.50
C GLU A 100 14.61 0.79 8.47
N LYS A 101 15.34 1.79 7.97
CA LYS A 101 16.05 2.78 8.78
C LYS A 101 15.20 4.01 9.08
N CYS A 102 14.15 4.25 8.29
CA CYS A 102 13.39 5.51 8.31
C CYS A 102 11.89 5.32 8.54
N MET A 103 11.44 4.09 8.78
CA MET A 103 10.03 3.77 8.94
C MET A 103 9.78 2.84 10.12
N PHE A 104 8.67 3.08 10.81
CA PHE A 104 8.27 2.32 11.98
C PHE A 104 6.97 1.56 11.71
N ARG A 105 6.95 0.25 11.98
CA ARG A 105 5.70 -0.52 12.00
C ARG A 105 4.82 -0.02 13.14
N THR A 106 3.56 0.28 12.86
CA THR A 106 2.61 0.69 13.90
C THR A 106 1.97 -0.49 14.63
N GLY A 107 2.16 -1.71 14.12
CA GLY A 107 1.49 -2.92 14.58
C GLY A 107 0.11 -3.15 13.96
N ARG A 108 -0.43 -2.20 13.18
CA ARG A 108 -1.67 -2.42 12.44
C ARG A 108 -1.44 -3.29 11.22
N ARG A 109 -2.24 -4.35 11.14
CA ARG A 109 -2.26 -5.32 10.04
C ARG A 109 -3.71 -5.56 9.65
N TYR A 110 -4.00 -5.47 8.36
CA TYR A 110 -5.30 -5.83 7.81
C TYR A 110 -5.16 -7.05 6.95
N GLU A 111 -5.77 -8.15 7.39
CA GLU A 111 -5.82 -9.40 6.64
C GLU A 111 -7.07 -9.44 5.78
N PHE A 112 -6.87 -9.70 4.49
CA PHE A 112 -7.92 -9.85 3.51
C PHE A 112 -8.07 -11.34 3.22
N ARG A 113 -9.06 -11.95 3.85
CA ARG A 113 -9.49 -13.28 3.43
C ARG A 113 -10.04 -13.13 2.01
N HIS A 114 -9.60 -14.00 1.09
CA HIS A 114 -10.29 -14.20 -0.17
C HIS A 114 -11.70 -14.74 0.17
N ALA A 115 -12.64 -13.84 0.49
CA ALA A 115 -14.03 -14.12 0.20
C ALA A 115 -14.05 -14.30 -1.32
N LYS A 116 -14.41 -15.50 -1.78
CA LYS A 116 -14.53 -15.83 -3.21
C LYS A 116 -15.15 -14.63 -3.94
N TYR A 117 -14.35 -13.94 -4.74
CA TYR A 117 -14.80 -12.87 -5.63
C TYR A 117 -15.33 -13.50 -6.90
#